data_AF-A0A2E3IVS6-F1
#
_entry.id   AF-A0A2E3IVS6-F1
#
_cell.length_a   1.000
_cell.length_b   1.000
_cell.length_c   1.000
_cell.angle_alpha   90.00
_cell.angle_beta   90.00
_cell.angle_gamma   90.00
#
_symmetry.space_group_name_H-M   'P 1'
#
loop_
_entity.id
_entity.type
_entity.pdbx_description
1 polymer ?
#
loop_
_entity_poly.entity_id
_entity_poly.type
_entity_poly.pdbx_seq_one_letter_code
_entity_poly.pdbx_strand_id
1 'polypeptide(L)'
;MAHNFSWIFEAKLVGMRRPGCSLELTPEMMSHERCFLAWLNSSSSLSIDRQRLAKSLGLGPSGLQVDQRILDLYKKFGDIWGILESYREGFGAEGEAVDLFVRSPKPVEADLAFLRKNVIDSIVSLRETPLDTEPLGPIGMEALHIPIPDRKAPTPEQFDLFLGHVDAKLTDRHTVLAHCWGGTAE
;
A
#
# COMPACT_ATOMS: atom_id res chain seq x y z
N MET A 1 3.24 -0.90 -1.11
CA MET A 1 2.82 0.51 -0.92
C MET A 1 2.00 0.63 0.36
N ALA A 2 2.24 1.68 1.15
CA ALA A 2 1.58 1.92 2.42
C ALA A 2 0.35 2.84 2.22
N HIS A 3 -0.75 2.60 2.95
CA HIS A 3 -2.04 3.21 2.61
C HIS A 3 -2.46 4.37 3.51
N ASN A 4 -1.83 4.55 4.67
CA ASN A 4 -2.12 5.66 5.58
C ASN A 4 -0.90 5.99 6.45
N PHE A 5 -0.68 7.28 6.72
CA PHE A 5 0.47 7.77 7.48
C PHE A 5 0.02 8.65 8.64
N SER A 6 0.73 8.51 9.77
CA SER A 6 0.71 9.41 10.92
C SER A 6 2.15 9.78 11.22
N TRP A 7 2.49 11.06 11.42
CA TRP A 7 3.88 11.43 11.73
C TRP A 7 4.01 12.29 12.97
N ILE A 8 5.20 12.24 13.57
CA ILE A 8 5.58 12.94 14.78
C ILE A 8 6.67 13.95 14.40
N PHE A 9 6.41 15.23 14.69
CA PHE A 9 7.34 16.33 14.49
C PHE A 9 7.42 17.15 15.79
N GLU A 10 8.63 17.40 16.29
CA GLU A 10 8.84 18.11 17.58
C GLU A 10 7.95 17.55 18.72
N ALA A 11 7.88 16.23 18.84
CA ALA A 11 7.03 15.52 19.81
C ALA A 11 5.51 15.79 19.69
N LYS A 12 5.04 16.33 18.57
CA LYS A 12 3.61 16.52 18.26
C LYS A 12 3.20 15.56 17.16
N LEU A 13 2.06 14.88 17.36
CA LEU A 13 1.39 14.16 16.29
C LEU A 13 0.86 15.18 15.27
N VAL A 14 1.40 15.14 14.06
CA VAL A 14 1.00 16.03 12.96
C VAL A 14 0.37 15.17 11.87
N GLY A 15 -0.96 15.30 11.72
CA GLY A 15 -1.72 14.89 10.54
C GLY A 15 -1.81 13.39 10.19
N MET A 16 -3.04 12.92 9.95
CA MET A 16 -3.36 11.58 9.41
C MET A 16 -3.75 11.61 7.92
N ARG A 17 -3.26 12.59 7.13
CA ARG A 17 -4.04 13.08 5.97
C ARG A 17 -3.31 13.29 4.65
N ARG A 18 -2.16 12.67 4.42
CA ARG A 18 -1.77 12.43 3.02
C ARG A 18 -1.69 10.94 2.74
N PRO A 19 -2.60 10.41 1.93
CA PRO A 19 -2.65 8.99 1.67
C PRO A 19 -1.61 8.63 0.61
N GLY A 20 -0.99 7.46 0.78
CA GLY A 20 -0.41 6.78 -0.36
C GLY A 20 -1.55 6.49 -1.34
N CYS A 21 -1.64 7.29 -2.40
CA CYS A 21 -2.31 7.07 -3.70
C CYS A 21 -3.60 6.20 -3.79
N SER A 22 -4.34 6.00 -2.71
CA SER A 22 -5.45 5.02 -2.66
C SER A 22 -6.62 5.44 -1.81
N LEU A 23 -6.60 6.62 -1.15
CA LEU A 23 -7.71 7.02 -0.27
C LEU A 23 -8.51 8.24 -0.68
N GLU A 24 -7.96 9.11 -1.52
CA GLU A 24 -8.74 10.24 -2.05
C GLU A 24 -9.91 9.75 -2.92
N LEU A 25 -9.84 8.50 -3.37
CA LEU A 25 -10.72 7.90 -4.38
C LEU A 25 -11.64 6.80 -3.81
N THR A 26 -11.40 6.36 -2.58
CA THR A 26 -12.22 5.32 -1.91
C THR A 26 -13.72 5.62 -1.87
N PRO A 27 -14.17 6.89 -1.68
CA PRO A 27 -15.59 7.22 -1.70
C PRO A 27 -16.24 7.01 -3.08
N GLU A 28 -15.46 7.14 -4.16
CA GLU A 28 -15.92 7.02 -5.55
C GLU A 28 -15.80 5.60 -6.09
N MET A 29 -15.10 4.71 -5.39
CA MET A 29 -14.85 3.34 -5.83
C MET A 29 -16.00 2.39 -5.53
N MET A 30 -16.37 1.62 -6.56
CA MET A 30 -17.32 0.52 -6.42
C MET A 30 -16.76 -0.59 -5.52
N SER A 31 -17.62 -1.44 -4.96
CA SER A 31 -17.17 -2.51 -4.04
C SER A 31 -16.15 -3.47 -4.67
N HIS A 32 -16.34 -3.87 -5.92
CA HIS A 32 -15.38 -4.75 -6.61
C HIS A 32 -14.06 -4.06 -6.95
N GLU A 33 -14.08 -2.74 -7.18
CA GLU A 33 -12.86 -1.93 -7.35
C GLU A 33 -12.05 -1.89 -6.05
N ARG A 34 -12.73 -1.69 -4.91
CA ARG A 34 -12.10 -1.75 -3.58
C ARG A 34 -11.50 -3.13 -3.29
N CYS A 35 -12.21 -4.20 -3.63
CA CYS A 35 -11.68 -5.56 -3.52
C CYS A 35 -10.46 -5.79 -4.41
N PHE A 36 -10.46 -5.25 -5.63
CA PHE A 36 -9.32 -5.40 -6.54
C PHE A 36 -8.10 -4.61 -6.07
N LEU A 37 -8.30 -3.39 -5.60
CA LEU A 37 -7.25 -2.59 -4.97
C LEU A 37 -6.67 -3.29 -3.73
N ALA A 38 -7.53 -3.82 -2.86
CA ALA A 38 -7.11 -4.57 -1.68
C ALA A 38 -6.31 -5.83 -2.05
N TRP A 39 -6.74 -6.55 -3.09
CA TRP A 39 -5.99 -7.70 -3.62
C TRP A 39 -4.63 -7.27 -4.17
N LEU A 40 -4.58 -6.25 -5.03
CA LEU A 40 -3.33 -5.73 -5.56
C LEU A 40 -2.34 -5.42 -4.42
N ASN A 41 -2.83 -4.79 -3.34
CA ASN A 41 -2.01 -4.31 -2.21
C ASN A 41 -1.56 -5.39 -1.23
N SER A 42 -2.24 -6.53 -1.19
CA SER A 42 -1.93 -7.63 -0.28
C SER A 42 -1.34 -8.85 -0.97
N SER A 43 -1.50 -8.98 -2.28
CA SER A 43 -1.01 -10.14 -3.03
C SER A 43 0.51 -10.18 -3.08
N SER A 44 1.07 -11.35 -2.78
CA SER A 44 2.50 -11.64 -2.94
C SER A 44 2.92 -11.85 -4.40
N SER A 45 1.95 -12.12 -5.29
CA SER A 45 2.15 -12.21 -6.74
C SER A 45 1.14 -11.34 -7.47
N LEU A 46 1.59 -10.60 -8.48
CA LEU A 46 0.74 -9.81 -9.38
C LEU A 46 0.30 -10.64 -10.59
N SER A 47 -0.08 -11.89 -10.33
CA SER A 47 -0.58 -12.84 -11.31
C SER A 47 -1.77 -13.60 -10.74
N ILE A 48 -2.87 -13.73 -11.48
CA ILE A 48 -4.01 -14.52 -11.02
C ILE A 48 -4.86 -15.03 -12.18
N ASP A 49 -5.41 -16.24 -12.04
CA ASP A 49 -6.46 -16.74 -12.92
C ASP A 49 -7.66 -15.77 -12.90
N ARG A 50 -8.13 -15.42 -14.09
CA ARG A 50 -9.20 -14.43 -14.26
C ARG A 50 -10.49 -14.84 -13.56
N GLN A 51 -10.85 -16.12 -13.61
CA GLN A 51 -12.10 -16.62 -13.01
C GLN A 51 -12.02 -16.63 -11.48
N ARG A 52 -10.85 -17.00 -10.93
CA ARG A 52 -10.55 -16.91 -9.51
C ARG A 52 -10.63 -15.46 -9.03
N LEU A 53 -10.08 -14.52 -9.79
CA LEU A 53 -10.17 -13.10 -9.48
C LEU A 53 -11.63 -12.61 -9.54
N ALA A 54 -12.37 -12.94 -10.60
CA ALA A 54 -13.79 -12.60 -10.74
C ALA A 54 -14.59 -12.99 -9.50
N LYS A 55 -14.35 -14.22 -9.03
CA LYS A 55 -14.97 -14.77 -7.82
C LYS A 55 -14.57 -14.00 -6.56
N SER A 56 -13.28 -13.66 -6.38
CA SER A 56 -12.83 -12.89 -5.22
C SER A 56 -13.33 -11.45 -5.21
N LEU A 57 -13.63 -10.88 -6.39
CA LEU A 57 -14.21 -9.54 -6.54
C LEU A 57 -15.74 -9.52 -6.39
N GLY A 58 -16.39 -10.68 -6.28
CA GLY A 58 -17.84 -10.79 -6.18
C GLY A 58 -18.58 -10.45 -7.49
N LEU A 59 -17.94 -10.65 -8.65
CA LEU A 59 -18.50 -10.24 -9.95
C LEU A 59 -19.55 -11.21 -10.53
N GLY A 60 -19.90 -12.29 -9.84
CA GLY A 60 -20.90 -13.27 -10.26
C GLY A 60 -20.31 -14.49 -11.01
N PRO A 61 -21.15 -15.39 -11.53
CA PRO A 61 -20.69 -16.59 -12.23
C PRO A 61 -20.06 -16.26 -13.59
N SER A 62 -19.15 -17.13 -14.04
CA SER A 62 -18.33 -16.95 -15.25
C SER A 62 -19.14 -16.74 -16.53
N GLY A 63 -18.65 -15.86 -17.42
CA GLY A 63 -19.26 -15.58 -18.72
C GLY A 63 -18.76 -14.28 -19.36
N LEU A 64 -19.09 -14.05 -20.63
CA LEU A 64 -18.61 -12.91 -21.44
C LEU A 64 -18.83 -11.54 -20.78
N GLN A 65 -19.94 -11.36 -20.06
CA GLN A 65 -20.22 -10.10 -19.35
C GLN A 65 -19.29 -9.88 -18.16
N VAL A 66 -18.89 -10.95 -17.46
CA VAL A 66 -17.95 -10.86 -16.33
C VAL A 66 -16.55 -10.56 -16.84
N ASP A 67 -16.14 -11.20 -17.94
CA ASP A 67 -14.84 -10.95 -18.56
C ASP A 67 -14.73 -9.49 -19.02
N GLN A 68 -15.77 -8.95 -19.67
CA GLN A 68 -15.77 -7.54 -20.07
C GLN A 68 -15.67 -6.60 -18.87
N ARG A 69 -16.44 -6.85 -17.80
CA ARG A 69 -16.39 -6.04 -16.57
C ARG A 69 -15.01 -6.06 -15.91
N ILE A 70 -14.31 -7.18 -15.98
CA ILE A 70 -12.94 -7.30 -15.49
C ILE A 70 -11.97 -6.49 -16.35
N LEU A 71 -12.07 -6.56 -17.66
CA LEU A 71 -11.21 -5.77 -18.55
C LEU A 71 -11.48 -4.26 -18.39
N ASP A 72 -12.73 -3.86 -18.19
CA ASP A 72 -13.10 -2.48 -17.91
C ASP A 72 -12.54 -2.00 -16.56
N LEU A 73 -12.55 -2.88 -15.55
CA LEU A 73 -11.89 -2.64 -14.27
C LEU A 73 -10.38 -2.42 -14.44
N TYR A 74 -9.69 -3.27 -15.20
CA TYR A 74 -8.26 -3.12 -15.44
C TYR A 74 -7.92 -1.81 -16.14
N LYS A 75 -8.68 -1.47 -17.20
CA LYS A 75 -8.56 -0.20 -17.91
C LYS A 75 -8.77 0.98 -16.97
N LYS A 76 -9.81 0.94 -16.13
CA LYS A 76 -10.05 2.00 -15.12
C LYS A 76 -8.85 2.18 -14.19
N PHE A 77 -8.24 1.08 -13.74
CA PHE A 77 -7.06 1.10 -12.87
C PHE A 77 -5.78 1.62 -13.54
N GLY A 78 -5.65 1.50 -14.86
CA GLY A 78 -4.57 2.14 -15.62
C GLY A 78 -4.89 3.59 -16.00
N ASP A 79 -5.97 3.78 -16.76
CA ASP A 79 -6.27 5.02 -17.47
C ASP A 79 -6.80 6.13 -16.56
N ILE A 80 -7.61 5.77 -15.55
CA ILE A 80 -8.24 6.76 -14.65
C ILE A 80 -7.43 6.88 -13.36
N TRP A 81 -7.13 5.74 -12.73
CA TRP A 81 -6.50 5.75 -11.42
C TRP A 81 -4.96 5.79 -11.47
N GLY A 82 -4.33 5.46 -12.61
CA GLY A 82 -2.87 5.46 -12.75
C GLY A 82 -2.15 4.45 -11.84
N ILE A 83 -2.88 3.44 -11.33
CA ILE A 83 -2.38 2.41 -10.39
C ILE A 83 -1.66 1.30 -11.15
N LEU A 84 -2.20 0.90 -12.30
CA LEU A 84 -1.58 -0.07 -13.19
C LEU A 84 -0.82 0.65 -14.30
N GLU A 85 0.37 0.18 -14.62
CA GLU A 85 1.09 0.57 -15.83
C GLU A 85 0.61 -0.25 -17.01
N SER A 86 0.46 -1.56 -16.82
CA SER A 86 -0.04 -2.48 -17.83
C SER A 86 -0.61 -3.75 -17.21
N TYR A 87 -1.35 -4.51 -18.01
CA TYR A 87 -1.68 -5.90 -17.76
C TYR A 87 -1.52 -6.70 -19.06
N ARG A 88 -1.23 -7.99 -18.95
CA ARG A 88 -1.19 -8.91 -20.10
C ARG A 88 -1.67 -10.30 -19.71
N GLU A 89 -2.27 -10.99 -20.66
CA GLU A 89 -2.56 -12.42 -20.52
C GLU A 89 -1.25 -13.22 -20.62
N GLY A 90 -1.13 -14.29 -19.86
CA GLY A 90 0.02 -15.18 -19.86
C GLY A 90 -0.28 -16.51 -19.18
N PHE A 91 0.79 -17.23 -18.82
CA PHE A 91 0.70 -18.52 -18.14
C PHE A 91 1.38 -18.46 -16.78
N GLY A 92 0.72 -19.05 -15.78
CA GLY A 92 1.26 -19.22 -14.43
C GLY A 92 2.31 -20.32 -14.36
N ALA A 93 2.82 -20.56 -13.16
CA ALA A 93 3.86 -21.56 -12.93
C ALA A 93 3.41 -22.99 -13.24
N GLU A 94 2.09 -23.25 -13.21
CA GLU A 94 1.49 -24.56 -13.47
C GLU A 94 0.89 -24.64 -14.89
N GLY A 95 1.14 -23.65 -15.75
CA GLY A 95 0.66 -23.60 -17.14
C GLY A 95 -0.79 -23.15 -17.28
N GLU A 96 -1.40 -22.66 -16.20
CA GLU A 96 -2.75 -22.10 -16.19
C GLU A 96 -2.78 -20.69 -16.80
N ALA A 97 -3.86 -20.33 -17.49
CA ALA A 97 -4.01 -18.98 -18.03
C ALA A 97 -4.20 -17.97 -16.89
N VAL A 98 -3.36 -16.94 -16.85
CA VAL A 98 -3.40 -15.90 -15.81
C VAL A 98 -3.32 -14.51 -16.42
N ASP A 99 -3.89 -13.54 -15.71
CA ASP A 99 -3.64 -12.13 -15.94
C ASP A 99 -2.44 -11.68 -15.12
N LEU A 100 -1.44 -11.10 -15.78
CA LEU A 100 -0.21 -10.55 -15.20
C LEU A 100 -0.32 -9.03 -15.13
N PHE A 101 -0.10 -8.45 -13.95
CA PHE A 101 -0.24 -7.01 -13.70
C PHE A 101 1.13 -6.37 -13.43
N VAL A 102 1.34 -5.19 -14.02
CA VAL A 102 2.47 -4.31 -13.71
C VAL A 102 1.93 -3.06 -13.05
N ARG A 103 2.44 -2.75 -11.86
CA ARG A 103 2.08 -1.53 -11.13
C ARG A 103 2.79 -0.33 -11.74
N SER A 104 2.07 0.78 -11.78
CA SER A 104 2.67 2.07 -12.10
C SER A 104 3.63 2.50 -11.00
N PRO A 105 4.83 3.03 -11.33
CA PRO A 105 5.73 3.61 -10.35
C PRO A 105 5.30 5.02 -9.93
N LYS A 106 4.49 5.72 -10.74
CA LYS A 106 4.05 7.11 -10.49
C LYS A 106 3.44 7.34 -9.09
N PRO A 107 2.60 6.44 -8.57
CA PRO A 107 2.05 6.58 -7.22
C PRO A 107 3.14 6.54 -6.14
N VAL A 108 4.14 5.66 -6.26
CA VAL A 108 5.30 5.61 -5.36
C VAL A 108 6.12 6.88 -5.47
N GLU A 109 6.41 7.35 -6.68
CA GLU A 109 7.17 8.58 -6.90
C GLU A 109 6.48 9.80 -6.28
N ALA A 110 5.15 9.88 -6.39
CA ALA A 110 4.35 10.94 -5.77
C ALA A 110 4.41 10.88 -4.23
N ASP A 111 4.36 9.68 -3.66
CA ASP A 111 4.52 9.47 -2.22
C ASP A 111 5.93 9.87 -1.76
N LEU A 112 6.99 9.45 -2.47
CA LEU A 112 8.37 9.84 -2.15
C LEU A 112 8.58 11.35 -2.27
N ALA A 113 8.02 11.99 -3.31
CA ALA A 113 8.07 13.43 -3.48
C ALA A 113 7.34 14.16 -2.33
N PHE A 114 6.23 13.60 -1.84
CA PHE A 114 5.55 14.11 -0.66
C PHE A 114 6.41 14.02 0.59
N LEU A 115 7.00 12.86 0.85
CA LEU A 115 7.83 12.63 2.02
C LEU A 115 9.02 13.60 2.06
N ARG A 116 9.69 13.78 0.92
CA ARG A 116 10.74 14.80 0.76
C ARG A 116 10.25 16.22 1.04
N LYS A 117 9.10 16.60 0.48
CA LYS A 117 8.52 17.94 0.69
C LYS A 117 8.21 18.24 2.16
N ASN A 118 7.91 17.21 2.95
CA ASN A 118 7.53 17.36 4.36
C ASN A 118 8.68 17.04 5.32
N VAL A 119 9.90 16.89 4.80
CA VAL A 119 11.11 16.67 5.60
C VAL A 119 10.94 15.47 6.54
N ILE A 120 10.38 14.38 6.01
CA ILE A 120 10.32 13.11 6.72
C ILE A 120 11.69 12.44 6.60
N ASP A 121 12.29 12.08 7.73
CA ASP A 121 13.64 11.49 7.77
C ASP A 121 13.61 9.99 8.04
N SER A 122 12.59 9.53 8.75
CA SER A 122 12.46 8.11 9.13
C SER A 122 11.03 7.61 9.03
N ILE A 123 10.87 6.39 8.54
CA ILE A 123 9.62 5.65 8.48
C ILE A 123 9.62 4.53 9.52
N VAL A 124 8.54 4.35 10.26
CA VAL A 124 8.28 3.19 11.08
C VAL A 124 7.10 2.42 10.46
N SER A 125 7.39 1.21 9.97
CA SER A 125 6.40 0.31 9.39
C SER A 125 5.89 -0.67 10.43
N LEU A 126 4.59 -0.60 10.72
CA LEU A 126 3.93 -1.48 11.68
C LEU A 126 3.29 -2.73 11.04
N ARG A 127 3.49 -2.92 9.73
CA ARG A 127 2.90 -4.02 8.97
C ARG A 127 3.54 -5.36 9.34
N GLU A 128 2.80 -6.45 9.21
CA GLU A 128 3.36 -7.81 9.34
C GLU A 128 4.47 -8.06 8.32
N THR A 129 4.30 -7.57 7.09
CA THR A 129 5.32 -7.64 6.04
C THR A 129 6.20 -6.40 6.02
N PRO A 130 7.52 -6.54 5.79
CA PRO A 130 8.43 -5.41 5.75
C PRO A 130 8.12 -4.47 4.58
N LEU A 131 8.41 -3.19 4.78
CA LEU A 131 8.39 -2.19 3.71
C LEU A 131 9.55 -2.45 2.75
N ASP A 132 9.30 -2.29 1.45
CA ASP A 132 10.37 -2.23 0.46
C ASP A 132 11.16 -0.91 0.63
N THR A 133 12.43 -1.03 0.99
CA THR A 133 13.31 0.10 1.30
C THR A 133 14.16 0.55 0.12
N GLU A 134 14.16 -0.19 -1.01
CA GLU A 134 14.92 0.19 -2.21
C GLU A 134 14.59 1.62 -2.67
N PRO A 135 13.32 2.06 -2.73
CA PRO A 135 12.99 3.41 -3.17
C PRO A 135 13.35 4.52 -2.15
N LEU A 136 13.63 4.15 -0.90
CA LEU A 136 13.96 5.11 0.18
C LEU A 136 15.44 5.50 0.19
N GLY A 137 16.32 4.60 -0.25
CA GLY A 137 17.76 4.82 -0.29
C GLY A 137 18.17 6.10 -1.04
N PRO A 138 17.71 6.31 -2.29
CA PRO A 138 18.02 7.50 -3.08
C PRO A 138 17.52 8.83 -2.48
N ILE A 139 16.63 8.76 -1.49
CA ILE A 139 16.07 9.94 -0.83
C ILE A 139 16.66 10.16 0.57
N GLY A 140 17.60 9.32 1.01
CA GLY A 140 18.28 9.43 2.29
C GLY A 140 17.40 9.08 3.49
N MET A 141 16.32 8.33 3.28
CA MET A 141 15.33 8.03 4.31
C MET A 141 15.52 6.62 4.88
N GLU A 142 15.43 6.50 6.19
CA GLU A 142 15.56 5.22 6.89
C GLU A 142 14.20 4.62 7.21
N ALA A 143 14.11 3.28 7.27
CA ALA A 143 12.90 2.58 7.69
C ALA A 143 13.18 1.59 8.82
N LEU A 144 12.38 1.67 9.89
CA LEU A 144 12.29 0.68 10.96
C LEU A 144 11.05 -0.19 10.73
N HIS A 145 11.19 -1.52 10.82
CA HIS A 145 10.08 -2.45 10.73
C HIS A 145 9.76 -3.04 12.10
N ILE A 146 8.52 -2.87 12.56
CA ILE A 146 8.00 -3.42 13.82
C ILE A 146 6.70 -4.17 13.50
N PRO A 147 6.74 -5.50 13.28
CA PRO A 147 5.58 -6.23 12.79
C PRO A 147 4.48 -6.35 13.86
N ILE A 148 3.39 -5.60 13.71
CA ILE A 148 2.20 -5.72 14.57
C ILE A 148 1.11 -6.45 13.77
N PRO A 149 0.58 -7.58 14.27
CA PRO A 149 -0.52 -8.25 13.61
C PRO A 149 -1.74 -7.34 13.47
N ASP A 150 -2.45 -7.44 12.35
CA ASP A 150 -3.56 -6.54 12.09
C ASP A 150 -4.63 -6.61 13.21
N ARG A 151 -5.12 -5.44 13.62
CA ARG A 151 -6.08 -5.25 14.72
C ARG A 151 -5.67 -5.85 16.08
N LYS A 152 -4.36 -6.02 16.32
CA LYS A 152 -3.81 -6.39 17.63
C LYS A 152 -2.97 -5.27 18.22
N ALA A 153 -2.90 -5.26 19.55
CA ALA A 153 -1.99 -4.38 20.27
C ALA A 153 -0.53 -4.84 20.07
N PRO A 154 0.45 -3.91 20.07
CA PRO A 154 1.85 -4.27 20.15
C PRO A 154 2.16 -4.97 21.48
N THR A 155 3.22 -5.78 21.47
CA THR A 155 3.86 -6.25 22.70
C THR A 155 4.61 -5.11 23.39
N PRO A 156 4.85 -5.18 24.72
CA PRO A 156 5.66 -4.19 25.43
C PRO A 156 7.03 -3.96 24.77
N GLU A 157 7.70 -5.03 24.32
CA GLU A 157 9.01 -4.95 23.67
C GLU A 157 8.95 -4.20 22.33
N GLN A 158 7.89 -4.38 21.56
CA GLN A 158 7.66 -3.64 20.32
C GLN A 158 7.35 -2.16 20.59
N PHE A 159 6.66 -1.88 21.69
CA PHE A 159 6.37 -0.52 22.11
C PHE A 159 7.64 0.20 22.58
N ASP A 160 8.49 -0.46 23.36
CA ASP A 160 9.79 0.08 23.79
C ASP A 160 10.71 0.34 22.59
N LEU A 161 10.72 -0.56 21.60
CA LEU A 161 11.46 -0.37 20.36
C LEU A 161 10.97 0.86 19.58
N PHE A 162 9.65 1.03 19.49
CA PHE A 162 9.05 2.19 18.85
C PHE A 162 9.44 3.49 19.55
N LEU A 163 9.29 3.55 20.88
CA LEU A 163 9.62 4.73 21.67
C LEU A 163 11.11 5.07 21.58
N GLY A 164 11.99 4.09 21.77
CA GLY A 164 13.43 4.31 21.68
C GLY A 164 13.87 4.85 20.32
N HIS A 165 13.26 4.37 19.23
CA HIS A 165 13.52 4.91 17.89
C HIS A 165 13.01 6.34 17.73
N VAL A 166 11.77 6.62 18.15
CA VAL A 166 11.17 7.95 18.07
C VAL A 166 11.98 8.96 18.91
N ASP A 167 12.33 8.61 20.14
CA ASP A 167 13.09 9.48 21.04
C ASP A 167 14.49 9.80 20.48
N ALA A 168 15.18 8.80 19.92
CA ALA A 168 16.47 9.01 19.29
C ALA A 168 16.35 9.98 18.09
N LYS A 169 15.37 9.77 17.21
CA LYS A 169 15.16 10.63 16.03
C LYS A 169 14.72 12.04 16.42
N LEU A 170 13.84 12.20 17.41
CA LEU A 170 13.40 13.52 17.86
C LEU A 170 14.52 14.30 18.56
N THR A 171 15.42 13.62 19.29
CA THR A 171 16.62 14.24 19.88
C THR A 171 17.51 14.86 18.80
N ASP A 172 17.61 14.18 17.65
CA ASP A 172 18.34 14.67 16.48
C ASP A 172 17.54 15.66 15.62
N ARG A 173 16.34 16.07 16.07
CA ARG A 173 15.38 16.94 15.34
C ARG A 173 14.91 16.37 13.99
N HIS A 174 14.92 15.06 13.86
CA HIS A 174 14.37 14.36 12.71
C HIS A 174 12.86 14.15 12.83
N THR A 175 12.18 14.10 11.68
CA THR A 175 10.75 13.80 11.61
C THR A 175 10.53 12.31 11.37
N VAL A 176 9.70 11.71 12.22
CA VAL A 176 9.37 10.27 12.13
C VAL A 176 7.94 10.09 11.65
N LEU A 177 7.76 9.26 10.63
CA LEU A 177 6.45 8.88 10.11
C LEU A 177 6.18 7.41 10.44
N ALA A 178 5.08 7.13 11.12
CA ALA A 178 4.62 5.78 11.42
C ALA A 178 3.45 5.41 10.50
N HIS A 179 3.41 4.15 10.06
CA HIS A 179 2.32 3.65 9.21
C HIS A 179 1.93 2.21 9.53
N CYS A 180 0.64 1.91 9.40
CA CYS A 180 0.10 0.55 9.45
C CYS A 180 -0.78 0.30 8.20
N TRP A 181 -1.71 -0.66 8.25
CA TRP A 181 -2.71 -0.86 7.18
C TRP A 181 -3.73 0.28 7.11
N GLY A 182 -4.35 0.64 8.23
CA GLY A 182 -5.43 1.63 8.31
C GLY A 182 -4.99 3.05 8.67
N GLY A 183 -3.77 3.24 9.18
CA GLY A 183 -3.26 4.48 9.78
C GLY A 183 -4.16 5.09 10.85
N THR A 184 -5.11 4.31 11.36
CA THR A 184 -5.94 4.60 12.51
C THR A 184 -5.45 3.73 13.65
N ALA A 185 -4.97 4.37 14.71
CA ALA A 185 -5.07 3.76 16.03
C ALA A 185 -6.55 3.91 16.44
N GLU A 186 -7.31 2.81 16.42
CA GLU A 186 -8.55 2.73 17.20
C GLU A 186 -8.21 2.37 18.65
#